data_AF-A0A9P7ELR8-F1
#
_entry.id   AF-A0A9P7ELR8-F1
#
_cell.length_a   1.000
_cell.length_b   1.000
_cell.length_c   1.000
_cell.angle_alpha   90.00
_cell.angle_beta   90.00
_cell.angle_gamma   90.00
#
_symmetry.space_group_name_H-M   'P 1'
#
loop_
_entity.id
_entity.type
_entity.pdbx_description
1 polymer ?
#
loop_
_entity_poly.entity_id
_entity_poly.type
_entity_poly.pdbx_seq_one_letter_code
_entity_poly.pdbx_strand_id
1 'polypeptide(L)'
;MDEEEAELRNPFPSPPSHYNNYTSHNLKLLALLKERVGDENADLGVVDQHELLSDQTNVPTWSLAQLEKPRVDWVLEEGHYSVFGDTWFVKETVPSLAELGGHQLYPPDPSTDQRPALLAVLRSILVTYSNLTDAILAPPPPPSSSAQPEWQRQLEWITILAQNLMAAANDLRPVQARGNLELMMQRQLELRREETKNIHSHCDAIEARLLELRSSAQEMAGSDQKSTAKFRSSQVTYPRARQRKPDFV
;
A
#
# COMPACT_ATOMS: atom_id res chain seq x y z
N MET A 1 43.35 -0.78 9.98
CA MET A 1 44.17 -1.22 8.85
C MET A 1 43.43 -2.25 8.00
N ASP A 2 42.92 -3.35 8.56
CA ASP A 2 42.25 -4.38 7.74
C ASP A 2 40.89 -3.95 7.13
N GLU A 3 40.10 -3.10 7.79
CA GLU A 3 38.83 -2.58 7.25
C GLU A 3 39.03 -1.56 6.12
N GLU A 4 39.98 -0.63 6.26
CA GLU A 4 40.29 0.39 5.23
C GLU A 4 40.82 -0.26 3.93
N GLU A 5 41.62 -1.32 4.03
CA GLU A 5 42.11 -2.06 2.86
C GLU A 5 41.02 -2.90 2.17
N ALA A 6 40.02 -3.38 2.93
CA ALA A 6 38.87 -4.08 2.39
C ALA A 6 37.87 -3.15 1.68
N GLU A 7 37.69 -1.93 2.21
CA GLU A 7 36.88 -0.87 1.59
C GLU A 7 37.43 -0.43 0.23
N LEU A 8 38.76 -0.41 0.06
CA LEU A 8 39.42 -0.13 -1.22
C LEU A 8 39.18 -1.18 -2.31
N ARG A 9 38.75 -2.40 -1.93
CA ARG A 9 38.59 -3.54 -2.84
C ARG A 9 37.13 -3.82 -3.20
N ASN A 10 36.19 -3.24 -2.45
CA ASN A 10 34.75 -3.40 -2.66
C ASN A 10 34.16 -2.13 -3.30
N PRO A 11 33.44 -2.21 -4.42
CA PRO A 11 32.78 -1.04 -5.03
C PRO A 11 31.64 -0.46 -4.18
N PHE A 12 31.19 -1.16 -3.15
CA PHE A 12 30.17 -0.68 -2.21
C PHE A 12 30.80 -0.27 -0.88
N PRO A 13 30.40 0.87 -0.30
CA PRO A 13 30.86 1.25 1.03
C PRO A 13 30.41 0.20 2.05
N SER A 14 31.26 -0.02 3.06
CA SER A 14 30.89 -0.79 4.25
C SER A 14 29.72 -0.11 4.97
N PRO A 15 28.86 -0.86 5.67
CA PRO A 15 27.82 -0.26 6.51
C PRO A 15 28.44 0.63 7.59
N PRO A 16 27.75 1.70 8.04
CA PRO A 16 28.29 2.63 9.03
C PRO A 16 28.71 1.94 10.33
N SER A 17 29.92 2.21 10.84
CA SER A 17 30.53 1.51 11.99
C SER A 17 29.63 1.32 13.23
N HIS A 18 28.70 2.24 13.47
CA HIS A 18 27.71 2.16 14.55
C HIS A 18 26.72 0.99 14.41
N TYR A 19 26.63 0.31 13.26
CA TYR A 19 25.73 -0.84 13.08
C TYR A 19 26.04 -1.97 14.08
N ASN A 20 27.32 -2.16 14.44
CA ASN A 20 27.76 -3.16 15.41
C ASN A 20 27.24 -2.88 16.84
N ASN A 21 26.85 -1.63 17.12
CA ASN A 21 26.34 -1.22 18.42
C ASN A 21 24.89 -1.66 18.66
N TYR A 22 24.14 -2.04 17.60
CA TYR A 22 22.75 -2.49 17.68
C TYR A 22 22.65 -3.94 18.18
N THR A 23 22.98 -4.15 19.46
CA THR A 23 22.82 -5.45 20.14
C THR A 23 21.53 -5.49 20.96
N SER A 24 20.98 -6.69 21.18
CA SER A 24 19.80 -6.87 22.03
C SER A 24 20.02 -6.42 23.48
N HIS A 25 21.28 -6.44 23.95
CA HIS A 25 21.66 -5.92 25.26
C HIS A 25 21.63 -4.38 25.28
N ASN A 26 22.27 -3.73 24.31
CA ASN A 26 22.34 -2.26 24.27
C ASN A 26 20.95 -1.63 24.06
N LEU A 27 20.06 -2.29 23.30
CA LEU A 27 18.67 -1.85 23.15
C LEU A 27 17.87 -1.92 24.46
N LYS A 28 18.13 -2.93 25.30
CA LYS A 28 17.53 -3.02 26.63
C LYS A 28 18.08 -1.94 27.56
N LEU A 29 19.39 -1.66 27.50
CA LEU A 29 20.00 -0.57 28.25
C LEU A 29 19.41 0.79 27.84
N LEU A 30 19.19 1.02 26.54
CA LEU A 30 18.52 2.22 26.05
C LEU A 30 17.07 2.31 26.57
N ALA A 31 16.32 1.21 26.57
CA ALA A 31 14.95 1.21 27.11
C ALA A 31 14.92 1.56 28.61
N LEU A 32 15.87 1.01 29.39
CA LEU A 32 16.02 1.33 30.81
C LEU A 32 16.46 2.77 31.05
N LEU A 33 17.35 3.30 30.20
CA LEU A 33 17.78 4.69 30.27
C LEU A 33 16.61 5.63 30.01
N LYS A 34 15.77 5.34 29.00
CA LYS A 34 14.54 6.09 28.71
C LYS A 34 13.55 6.05 29.87
N GLU A 35 13.34 4.88 30.46
CA GLU A 35 12.47 4.71 31.64
C GLU A 35 12.95 5.56 32.83
N ARG A 36 14.27 5.61 33.07
CA ARG A 36 14.88 6.35 34.19
C ARG A 36 14.93 7.86 33.97
N VAL A 37 15.09 8.31 32.73
CA VAL A 37 15.02 9.72 32.35
C VAL A 37 13.57 10.23 32.42
N GLY A 38 12.59 9.36 32.17
CA GLY A 38 11.16 9.63 32.40
C GLY A 38 10.53 10.66 31.44
N ASP A 39 11.31 11.20 30.51
CA ASP A 39 10.89 12.24 29.56
C ASP A 39 11.22 11.78 28.12
N GLU A 40 10.19 11.58 27.30
CA GLU A 40 10.33 11.02 25.94
C GLU A 40 11.06 11.96 24.96
N ASN A 41 11.16 13.25 25.31
CA ASN A 41 11.80 14.30 24.50
C ASN A 41 13.10 14.84 25.08
N ALA A 42 13.60 14.28 26.19
CA ALA A 42 14.88 14.71 26.75
C ALA A 42 16.04 14.28 25.86
N ASP A 43 16.98 15.19 25.60
CA ASP A 43 18.18 14.91 24.83
C ASP A 43 19.10 13.97 25.61
N LEU A 44 19.06 12.68 25.25
CA LEU A 44 19.87 11.63 25.87
C LEU A 44 21.37 11.85 25.68
N GLY A 45 21.78 12.77 24.79
CA GLY A 45 23.18 13.16 24.60
C GLY A 45 23.76 13.98 25.75
N VAL A 46 22.92 14.61 26.58
CA VAL A 46 23.33 15.50 27.69
C VAL A 46 23.34 14.77 29.04
N VAL A 47 22.72 13.60 29.11
CA VAL A 47 22.54 12.85 30.36
C VAL A 47 23.73 11.93 30.64
N ASP A 48 24.24 11.96 31.88
CA ASP A 48 25.32 11.07 32.33
C ASP A 48 24.82 9.62 32.47
N GLN A 49 24.91 8.87 31.37
CA GLN A 49 24.41 7.49 31.26
C GLN A 49 25.01 6.53 32.30
N HIS A 50 26.23 6.79 32.76
CA HIS A 50 26.93 5.94 33.74
C HIS A 50 26.41 6.13 35.17
N GLU A 51 25.95 7.33 35.51
CA GLU A 51 25.33 7.60 36.81
C GLU A 51 23.94 6.98 36.87
N LEU A 52 23.16 7.14 35.80
CA LEU A 52 21.81 6.57 35.73
C LEU A 52 21.78 5.06 35.55
N LEU A 53 22.82 4.43 35.00
CA LEU A 53 22.89 2.97 34.77
C LEU A 53 23.93 2.28 35.67
N SER A 54 24.29 2.87 36.81
CA SER A 54 25.30 2.31 37.73
C SER A 54 25.04 0.86 38.16
N ASP A 55 23.78 0.43 38.15
CA ASP A 55 23.35 -0.93 38.54
C ASP A 55 23.62 -1.99 37.46
N GLN A 56 23.88 -1.57 36.22
CA GLN A 56 24.01 -2.46 35.08
C GLN A 56 25.47 -2.80 34.78
N THR A 57 25.72 -4.04 34.41
CA THR A 57 27.05 -4.51 34.02
C THR A 57 27.29 -4.23 32.53
N ASN A 58 28.49 -3.78 32.15
CA ASN A 58 28.91 -3.50 30.77
C ASN A 58 28.21 -2.32 30.08
N VAL A 59 28.01 -1.20 30.77
CA VAL A 59 27.59 0.06 30.14
C VAL A 59 28.66 0.51 29.13
N PRO A 60 28.31 0.72 27.85
CA PRO A 60 29.29 1.13 26.85
C PRO A 60 29.84 2.54 27.09
N THR A 61 31.10 2.77 26.70
CA THR A 61 31.73 4.11 26.78
C THR A 61 31.16 5.13 25.80
N TRP A 62 30.48 4.69 24.75
CA TRP A 62 29.82 5.53 23.74
C TRP A 62 28.36 5.84 24.15
N SER A 63 27.82 6.96 23.68
CA SER A 63 26.47 7.42 24.07
C SER A 63 25.37 6.54 23.48
N LEU A 64 24.51 5.99 24.35
CA LEU A 64 23.34 5.20 23.94
C LEU A 64 22.35 5.99 23.07
N ALA A 65 22.42 7.33 23.06
CA ALA A 65 21.64 8.19 22.17
C ALA A 65 21.85 7.88 20.67
N GLN A 66 23.00 7.30 20.31
CA GLN A 66 23.27 6.87 18.93
C GLN A 66 22.32 5.78 18.42
N LEU A 67 21.71 5.00 19.33
CA LEU A 67 20.75 3.96 18.98
C LEU A 67 19.32 4.49 18.79
N GLU A 68 19.11 5.79 19.02
CA GLU A 68 17.80 6.40 18.79
C GLU A 68 17.47 6.51 17.31
N LYS A 69 16.17 6.66 17.05
CA LYS A 69 15.70 6.97 15.70
C LYS A 69 16.27 8.35 15.32
N PRO A 70 16.77 8.51 14.09
CA PRO A 70 17.21 9.82 13.61
C PRO A 70 16.07 10.84 13.69
N ARG A 71 16.42 12.12 13.92
CA ARG A 71 15.44 13.20 14.02
C ARG A 71 14.80 13.49 12.66
N VAL A 72 13.60 12.95 12.47
CA VAL A 72 12.80 13.15 11.25
C VAL A 72 12.31 14.60 11.13
N ASP A 73 12.16 15.29 12.27
CA ASP A 73 11.64 16.65 12.32
C ASP A 73 12.52 17.64 11.52
N TRP A 74 13.84 17.47 11.55
CA TRP A 74 14.77 18.28 10.77
C TRP A 74 14.52 18.18 9.27
N VAL A 75 14.21 16.97 8.78
CA VAL A 75 13.90 16.74 7.37
C VAL A 75 12.58 17.40 7.00
N LEU A 76 11.60 17.40 7.91
CA LEU A 76 10.31 18.07 7.70
C LEU A 76 10.44 19.60 7.73
N GLU A 77 11.30 20.15 8.59
CA GLU A 77 11.61 21.58 8.70
C GLU A 77 12.35 22.11 7.48
N GLU A 78 13.37 21.38 7.00
CA GLU A 78 14.13 21.74 5.79
C GLU A 78 13.29 21.52 4.52
N GLY A 79 12.31 20.62 4.55
CA GLY A 79 11.38 20.35 3.45
C GLY A 79 12.00 19.62 2.26
N HIS A 80 13.29 19.27 2.34
CA HIS A 80 14.02 18.49 1.35
C HIS A 80 15.14 17.68 2.02
N TYR A 81 15.65 16.66 1.34
CA TYR A 81 16.78 15.84 1.77
C TYR A 81 17.63 15.49 0.54
N SER A 82 18.95 15.37 0.73
CA SER A 82 19.84 14.99 -0.37
C SER A 82 20.20 13.51 -0.34
N VAL A 83 20.15 12.87 -1.51
CA VAL A 83 20.53 11.48 -1.72
C VAL A 83 21.45 11.40 -2.94
N PHE A 84 22.68 10.92 -2.75
CA PHE A 84 23.68 10.74 -3.82
C PHE A 84 23.94 11.99 -4.69
N GLY A 85 23.81 13.18 -4.12
CA GLY A 85 24.01 14.46 -4.83
C GLY A 85 22.74 15.05 -5.42
N ASP A 86 21.63 14.30 -5.44
CA ASP A 86 20.33 14.82 -5.85
C ASP A 86 19.56 15.34 -4.64
N THR A 87 18.76 16.39 -4.85
CA THR A 87 17.88 16.97 -3.82
C THR A 87 16.45 16.49 -4.03
N TRP A 88 15.88 15.89 -3.00
CA TRP A 88 14.53 15.34 -2.97
C TRP A 88 13.66 16.17 -2.04
N PHE A 89 12.50 16.63 -2.51
CA PHE A 89 11.56 17.39 -1.69
C PHE A 89 10.64 16.46 -0.91
N VAL A 90 10.40 16.77 0.36
CA VAL A 90 9.48 15.99 1.22
C VAL A 90 8.04 16.07 0.70
N LYS A 91 7.65 17.25 0.23
CA LYS A 91 6.39 17.46 -0.49
C LYS A 91 6.71 17.63 -1.96
N GLU A 92 6.49 16.58 -2.73
CA GLU A 92 6.68 16.61 -4.17
C GLU A 92 5.61 17.51 -4.81
N THR A 93 5.98 18.73 -5.16
CA THR A 93 5.17 19.63 -5.99
C THR A 93 5.75 19.62 -7.39
N VAL A 94 4.94 19.22 -8.37
CA VAL A 94 5.31 19.38 -9.78
C VAL A 94 5.34 20.88 -10.05
N PRO A 95 6.50 21.47 -10.42
CA PRO A 95 6.58 22.90 -10.71
C PRO A 95 5.68 23.23 -11.90
N SER A 96 5.02 24.39 -11.84
CA SER A 96 4.15 24.80 -12.94
C SER A 96 4.96 25.11 -14.20
N LEU A 97 4.34 24.98 -15.37
CA LEU A 97 5.02 25.31 -16.62
C LEU A 97 5.52 26.77 -16.65
N ALA A 98 4.78 27.68 -16.02
CA ALA A 98 5.18 29.08 -15.89
C ALA A 98 6.39 29.28 -14.96
N GLU A 99 6.48 28.53 -13.86
CA GLU A 99 7.64 28.54 -12.95
C GLU A 99 8.91 28.02 -13.62
N LEU A 100 8.76 27.08 -14.56
CA LEU A 100 9.85 26.57 -15.40
C LEU A 100 10.22 27.52 -16.56
N GLY A 101 9.59 28.69 -16.66
CA GLY A 101 9.80 29.66 -17.74
C GLY A 101 9.18 29.23 -19.07
N GLY A 102 8.30 28.22 -19.07
CA GLY A 102 7.62 27.71 -20.26
C GLY A 102 6.39 28.53 -20.63
N HIS A 103 6.10 28.59 -21.93
CA HIS A 103 4.90 29.27 -22.44
C HIS A 103 3.69 28.34 -22.35
N GLN A 104 2.75 28.63 -21.45
CA GLN A 104 1.52 27.86 -21.30
C GLN A 104 0.52 28.14 -22.44
N LEU A 105 0.05 27.07 -23.10
CA LEU A 105 -0.84 27.11 -24.27
C LEU A 105 -2.28 26.66 -23.94
N TYR A 106 -2.56 26.33 -22.68
CA TYR A 106 -3.88 25.93 -22.19
C TYR A 106 -4.32 26.84 -21.03
N PRO A 107 -5.62 26.96 -20.74
CA PRO A 107 -6.12 27.80 -19.66
C PRO A 107 -5.52 27.38 -18.29
N PRO A 108 -5.06 28.33 -17.46
CA PRO A 108 -4.51 28.02 -16.14
C PRO A 108 -5.58 27.69 -15.11
N ASP A 109 -6.84 28.05 -15.37
CA ASP A 109 -7.95 27.77 -14.47
C ASP A 109 -8.35 26.28 -14.52
N PRO A 110 -8.25 25.54 -13.40
CA PRO A 110 -8.64 24.13 -13.33
C PRO A 110 -10.14 23.91 -13.51
N SER A 111 -10.97 24.95 -13.40
CA SER A 111 -12.42 24.86 -13.60
C SER A 111 -12.83 24.84 -15.08
N THR A 112 -11.93 25.27 -15.96
CA THR A 112 -12.18 25.39 -17.40
C THR A 112 -11.79 24.10 -18.12
N ASP A 113 -12.59 23.66 -19.10
CA ASP A 113 -12.28 22.47 -19.89
C ASP A 113 -11.03 22.69 -20.76
N GLN A 114 -9.95 21.99 -20.43
CA GLN A 114 -8.66 22.09 -21.12
C GLN A 114 -8.61 21.25 -22.40
N ARG A 115 -9.54 20.29 -22.60
CA ARG A 115 -9.52 19.35 -23.73
C ARG A 115 -9.44 20.03 -25.10
N PRO A 116 -10.17 21.12 -25.39
CA PRO A 116 -10.09 21.80 -26.68
C PRO A 116 -8.69 22.38 -26.95
N ALA A 117 -8.07 22.97 -25.93
CA ALA A 117 -6.73 23.53 -26.03
C ALA A 117 -5.67 22.44 -26.24
N LEU A 118 -5.76 21.33 -25.50
CA LEU A 118 -4.83 20.19 -25.67
C LEU A 118 -4.97 19.52 -27.04
N LEU A 119 -6.20 19.42 -27.56
CA LEU A 119 -6.43 18.95 -28.93
C LEU A 119 -5.84 19.91 -29.97
N ALA A 120 -5.91 21.22 -29.74
CA ALA A 120 -5.26 22.19 -30.60
C ALA A 120 -3.72 22.05 -30.55
N VAL A 121 -3.13 21.91 -29.36
CA VAL A 121 -1.69 21.64 -29.18
C VAL A 121 -1.26 20.38 -29.93
N LEU A 122 -2.02 19.29 -29.81
CA LEU A 122 -1.72 18.02 -30.50
C LEU A 122 -1.79 18.18 -32.03
N ARG A 123 -2.81 18.89 -32.54
CA ARG A 123 -2.90 19.21 -33.98
C ARG A 123 -1.73 20.08 -34.43
N SER A 124 -1.34 21.06 -33.63
CA SER A 124 -0.18 21.91 -33.88
C SER A 124 1.11 21.09 -33.92
N ILE A 125 1.30 20.11 -33.03
CA ILE A 125 2.46 19.20 -33.06
C ILE A 125 2.55 18.48 -34.40
N LEU A 126 1.43 17.90 -34.87
CA LEU A 126 1.40 17.18 -36.14
C LEU A 126 1.76 18.07 -37.34
N VAL A 127 1.24 19.31 -37.36
CA VAL A 127 1.56 20.30 -38.41
C VAL A 127 3.02 20.77 -38.31
N THR A 128 3.53 21.03 -37.11
CA THR A 128 4.95 21.40 -36.94
C THR A 128 5.89 20.27 -37.34
N TYR A 129 5.48 19.01 -37.12
CA TYR A 129 6.25 17.85 -37.55
C TYR A 129 6.27 17.70 -39.07
N SER A 130 5.14 17.92 -39.77
CA SER A 130 5.16 17.93 -41.24
C SER A 130 6.05 19.05 -41.79
N ASN A 131 5.96 20.25 -41.20
CA ASN A 131 6.81 21.38 -41.59
C ASN A 131 8.30 21.09 -41.30
N LEU A 132 8.61 20.36 -40.22
CA LEU A 132 9.96 19.90 -39.92
C LEU A 132 10.46 18.94 -40.99
N THR A 133 9.65 17.97 -41.42
CA THR A 133 10.04 17.05 -42.50
C THR A 133 10.29 17.79 -43.81
N ASP A 134 9.45 18.78 -44.14
CA ASP A 134 9.64 19.62 -45.33
C ASP A 134 10.93 20.46 -45.23
N ALA A 135 11.20 21.03 -44.05
CA ALA A 135 12.41 21.83 -43.80
C ALA A 135 13.71 21.02 -43.84
N ILE A 136 13.67 19.74 -43.44
CA ILE A 136 14.83 18.83 -43.52
C ILE A 136 15.09 18.37 -44.96
N LEU A 137 14.02 18.22 -45.76
CA LEU A 137 14.13 17.87 -47.18
C LEU A 137 14.51 19.07 -48.06
N ALA A 138 14.35 20.30 -47.55
CA ALA A 138 14.77 21.51 -48.23
C ALA A 138 16.31 21.57 -48.40
N PRO A 139 16.81 22.19 -49.49
CA PRO A 139 18.24 22.34 -49.70
C PRO A 139 18.86 23.15 -48.54
N PRO A 140 20.08 22.80 -48.09
CA PRO A 140 20.73 23.50 -46.99
C PRO A 140 20.94 24.98 -47.34
N PRO A 141 20.79 25.90 -46.36
CA PRO A 141 20.99 27.32 -46.60
C PRO A 141 22.42 27.58 -47.08
N PRO A 142 22.64 28.58 -47.96
CA PRO A 142 23.97 28.91 -48.44
C PRO A 142 24.85 29.37 -47.26
N PRO A 143 26.18 29.12 -47.32
CA PRO A 143 27.11 29.45 -46.22
C PRO A 143 27.24 30.96 -45.94
N SER A 144 26.67 31.81 -46.80
CA SER A 144 26.55 33.27 -46.60
C SER A 144 25.33 33.70 -45.79
N SER A 145 24.39 32.79 -45.52
CA SER A 145 23.16 33.10 -44.78
C SER A 145 23.41 33.03 -43.28
N SER A 146 23.16 34.12 -42.57
CA SER A 146 23.16 34.17 -41.10
C SER A 146 21.78 33.81 -40.49
N ALA A 147 20.81 33.40 -41.30
CA ALA A 147 19.47 33.08 -40.83
C ALA A 147 19.44 31.71 -40.14
N GLN A 148 18.74 31.63 -39.01
CA GLN A 148 18.47 30.36 -38.32
C GLN A 148 17.77 29.38 -39.27
N PRO A 149 18.23 28.12 -39.37
CA PRO A 149 17.58 27.12 -40.21
C PRO A 149 16.14 26.89 -39.79
N GLU A 150 15.24 26.69 -40.76
CA GLU A 150 13.82 26.49 -40.46
C GLU A 150 13.56 25.26 -39.59
N TRP A 151 14.32 24.17 -39.80
CA TRP A 151 14.19 22.95 -38.98
C TRP A 151 14.43 23.22 -37.48
N GLN A 152 15.35 24.14 -37.15
CA GLN A 152 15.67 24.48 -35.77
C GLN A 152 14.48 25.18 -35.10
N ARG A 153 13.86 26.12 -35.81
CA ARG A 153 12.60 26.76 -35.37
C ARG A 153 11.48 25.75 -35.16
N GLN A 154 11.32 24.77 -36.07
CA GLN A 154 10.28 23.75 -35.91
C GLN A 154 10.54 22.86 -34.69
N LEU A 155 11.80 22.52 -34.39
CA LEU A 155 12.17 21.78 -33.18
C LEU A 155 11.85 22.55 -31.91
N GLU A 156 12.17 23.85 -31.86
CA GLU A 156 11.84 24.70 -30.71
C GLU A 156 10.33 24.69 -30.43
N TRP A 157 9.50 24.81 -31.47
CA TRP A 157 8.04 24.69 -31.32
C TRP A 157 7.60 23.32 -30.85
N ILE A 158 8.16 22.23 -31.38
CA ILE A 158 7.87 20.87 -30.93
C ILE A 158 8.22 20.69 -29.45
N THR A 159 9.37 21.22 -29.01
CA THR A 159 9.76 21.19 -27.59
C THR A 159 8.74 21.90 -26.71
N ILE A 160 8.33 23.12 -27.08
CA ILE A 160 7.33 23.90 -26.33
C ILE A 160 5.98 23.15 -26.28
N LEU A 161 5.52 22.63 -27.42
CA LEU A 161 4.25 21.91 -27.49
C LEU A 161 4.27 20.61 -26.68
N ALA A 162 5.38 19.87 -26.70
CA ALA A 162 5.57 18.66 -25.92
C ALA A 162 5.60 18.96 -24.41
N GLN A 163 6.30 20.01 -24.00
CA GLN A 163 6.32 20.47 -22.60
C GLN A 163 4.92 20.83 -22.10
N ASN A 164 4.12 21.51 -22.93
CA ASN A 164 2.73 21.82 -22.62
C ASN A 164 1.87 20.57 -22.43
N LEU A 165 2.02 19.56 -23.29
CA LEU A 165 1.28 18.31 -23.17
C LEU A 165 1.69 17.52 -21.92
N MET A 166 2.99 17.48 -21.60
CA MET A 166 3.50 16.84 -20.38
C MET A 166 3.01 17.54 -19.12
N ALA A 167 3.04 18.88 -19.09
CA ALA A 167 2.54 19.67 -17.96
C ALA A 167 1.05 19.40 -17.72
N ALA A 168 0.22 19.47 -18.77
CA ALA A 168 -1.20 19.21 -18.65
C ALA A 168 -1.51 17.76 -18.21
N ALA A 169 -0.72 16.78 -18.66
CA ALA A 169 -0.84 15.41 -18.19
C ALA A 169 -0.46 15.27 -16.70
N ASN A 170 0.54 16.01 -16.25
CA ASN A 170 0.93 16.04 -14.84
C ASN A 170 -0.18 16.67 -13.96
N ASP A 171 -0.82 17.74 -14.43
CA ASP A 171 -1.94 18.39 -13.75
C ASP A 171 -3.14 17.45 -13.55
N LEU A 172 -3.32 16.45 -14.43
CA LEU A 172 -4.39 15.45 -14.34
C LEU A 172 -4.10 14.30 -13.36
N ARG A 173 -2.85 14.11 -12.89
CA ARG A 173 -2.47 13.00 -12.01
C ARG A 173 -3.28 12.95 -10.70
N PRO A 174 -3.55 14.06 -9.99
CA PRO A 174 -4.35 14.02 -8.76
C PRO A 174 -5.79 13.58 -9.01
N VAL A 175 -6.40 14.00 -10.12
CA VAL A 175 -7.76 13.60 -10.52
C VAL A 175 -7.78 12.12 -10.88
N GLN A 176 -6.80 11.65 -11.64
CA GLN A 176 -6.64 10.23 -11.97
C GLN A 176 -6.47 9.37 -10.72
N ALA A 177 -5.64 9.79 -9.76
CA ALA A 177 -5.42 9.06 -8.52
C ALA A 177 -6.72 8.91 -7.70
N ARG A 178 -7.54 9.98 -7.64
CA ARG A 178 -8.86 9.94 -6.99
C ARG A 178 -9.81 8.98 -7.70
N GLY A 179 -9.90 9.04 -9.02
CA GLY A 179 -10.74 8.12 -9.80
C GLY A 179 -10.31 6.66 -9.66
N ASN A 180 -9.00 6.40 -9.64
CA ASN A 180 -8.46 5.06 -9.40
C ASN A 180 -8.79 4.55 -8.00
N LEU A 181 -8.69 5.41 -6.98
CA LEU A 181 -9.05 5.06 -5.60
C LEU A 181 -10.54 4.75 -5.47
N GLU A 182 -11.40 5.58 -6.07
CA GLU A 182 -12.84 5.36 -6.08
C GLU A 182 -13.19 4.01 -6.72
N LEU A 183 -12.61 3.72 -7.88
CA LEU A 183 -12.81 2.44 -8.57
C LEU A 183 -12.34 1.25 -7.72
N MET A 184 -11.18 1.38 -7.06
CA MET A 184 -10.66 0.35 -6.16
C MET A 184 -11.62 0.10 -4.98
N MET A 185 -12.14 1.18 -4.37
CA MET A 185 -13.09 1.07 -3.25
C MET A 185 -14.42 0.47 -3.68
N GLN A 186 -14.95 0.84 -4.84
CA GLN A 186 -16.15 0.23 -5.41
C GLN A 186 -15.94 -1.27 -5.65
N ARG A 187 -14.77 -1.67 -6.18
CA ARG A 187 -14.42 -3.08 -6.36
C ARG A 187 -14.34 -3.83 -5.04
N GLN A 188 -13.75 -3.23 -4.00
CA GLN A 188 -13.71 -3.81 -2.66
C GLN A 188 -15.12 -4.02 -2.09
N LEU A 189 -16.02 -3.06 -2.24
CA LEU A 189 -17.41 -3.20 -1.80
C LEU A 189 -18.14 -4.33 -2.52
N GLU A 190 -17.94 -4.47 -3.83
CA GLU A 190 -18.58 -5.54 -4.58
C GLU A 190 -18.05 -6.92 -4.15
N LEU A 191 -16.74 -7.07 -3.98
CA LEU A 191 -16.14 -8.30 -3.47
C LEU A 191 -16.70 -8.67 -2.08
N ARG A 192 -16.82 -7.70 -1.17
CA ARG A 192 -17.41 -7.93 0.17
C ARG A 192 -18.87 -8.38 0.08
N ARG A 193 -19.65 -7.83 -0.85
CA ARG A 193 -21.05 -8.24 -1.07
C ARG A 193 -21.12 -9.65 -1.63
N GLU A 194 -20.27 -9.99 -2.60
CA GLU A 194 -20.17 -11.34 -3.16
C GLU A 194 -19.77 -12.37 -2.08
N GLU A 195 -18.74 -12.07 -1.29
CA GLU A 195 -18.30 -12.88 -0.14
C GLU A 195 -19.45 -13.11 0.84
N THR A 196 -20.18 -12.05 1.21
CA THR A 196 -21.30 -12.13 2.16
C THR A 196 -22.45 -12.97 1.59
N LYS A 197 -22.80 -12.80 0.32
CA LYS A 197 -23.80 -13.64 -0.37
C LYS A 197 -23.38 -15.10 -0.39
N ASN A 198 -22.09 -15.38 -0.65
CA ASN A 198 -21.57 -16.74 -0.67
C ASN A 198 -21.65 -17.39 0.72
N ILE A 199 -21.26 -16.65 1.77
CA ILE A 199 -21.38 -17.12 3.16
C ILE A 199 -22.84 -17.44 3.50
N HIS A 200 -23.78 -16.55 3.18
CA HIS A 200 -25.21 -16.81 3.42
C HIS A 200 -25.68 -18.06 2.68
N SER A 201 -25.35 -18.21 1.40
CA SER A 201 -25.72 -19.40 0.63
C SER A 201 -25.14 -20.70 1.22
N HIS A 202 -23.95 -20.63 1.80
CA HIS A 202 -23.31 -21.77 2.44
C HIS A 202 -23.97 -22.10 3.78
N CYS A 203 -24.30 -21.09 4.59
CA CYS A 203 -25.09 -21.25 5.82
C CYS A 203 -26.46 -21.88 5.54
N ASP A 204 -27.18 -21.39 4.53
CA ASP A 204 -28.48 -21.93 4.13
C ASP A 204 -28.37 -23.40 3.70
N ALA A 205 -27.31 -23.73 2.95
CA ALA A 205 -27.04 -25.11 2.53
C ALA A 205 -26.69 -26.03 3.72
N ILE A 206 -25.94 -25.54 4.70
CA ILE A 206 -25.63 -26.28 5.93
C ILE A 206 -26.90 -26.49 6.75
N GLU A 207 -27.72 -25.46 6.93
CA GLU A 207 -28.97 -25.54 7.68
C GLU A 207 -29.95 -26.55 7.05
N ALA A 208 -30.10 -26.52 5.72
CA ALA A 208 -30.90 -27.49 4.98
C ALA A 208 -30.41 -28.94 5.20
N ARG A 209 -29.10 -29.18 5.13
CA ARG A 209 -28.50 -30.51 5.40
C ARG A 209 -28.69 -30.96 6.85
N LEU A 210 -28.54 -30.05 7.81
CA LEU A 210 -28.76 -30.36 9.23
C LEU A 210 -30.23 -30.72 9.51
N LEU A 211 -31.18 -30.04 8.85
CA LEU A 211 -32.60 -30.37 8.94
C LEU A 211 -32.89 -31.77 8.35
N GLU A 212 -32.32 -32.09 7.19
CA GLU A 212 -32.45 -33.41 6.57
C GLU A 212 -31.88 -34.52 7.47
N LEU A 213 -30.67 -34.34 8.00
CA LEU A 213 -30.06 -35.28 8.94
C LEU A 213 -30.88 -35.44 10.21
N ARG A 214 -31.45 -34.35 10.73
CA ARG A 214 -32.34 -34.38 11.91
C ARG A 214 -33.62 -35.15 11.62
N SER A 215 -34.26 -34.94 10.46
CA SER A 215 -35.44 -35.70 10.08
C SER A 215 -35.12 -37.19 9.92
N SER A 216 -34.01 -37.54 9.25
CA SER A 216 -33.57 -38.93 9.12
C SER A 216 -33.27 -39.58 10.47
N ALA A 217 -32.64 -38.85 11.40
CA ALA A 217 -32.38 -39.36 12.75
C ALA A 217 -33.67 -39.59 13.56
N GLN A 218 -34.67 -38.71 13.44
CA GLN A 218 -35.99 -38.89 14.07
C GLN A 218 -36.76 -40.07 13.49
N GLU A 219 -36.68 -40.30 12.18
CA GLU A 219 -37.27 -41.47 11.52
C GLU A 219 -36.63 -42.78 12.00
N MET A 220 -35.29 -42.82 12.14
CA MET A 220 -34.59 -43.97 12.68
C MET A 220 -34.98 -44.24 14.15
N ALA A 221 -35.01 -43.22 15.01
CA ALA A 221 -35.43 -43.35 16.41
C ALA A 221 -36.90 -43.81 16.56
N GLY A 222 -37.80 -43.37 15.67
CA GLY A 222 -39.20 -43.81 15.62
C GLY A 222 -39.37 -45.25 15.15
N SER A 223 -38.45 -45.78 14.33
CA SER A 223 -38.45 -47.17 13.89
C SER A 223 -37.99 -48.15 14.97
N ASP A 224 -37.05 -47.73 15.83
CA ASP A 224 -36.53 -48.55 16.93
C ASP A 224 -37.52 -48.69 18.11
N GLN A 225 -38.40 -47.71 18.31
CA GLN A 225 -39.53 -47.86 19.25
C GLN A 225 -40.60 -48.82 18.73
N LYS A 226 -40.77 -48.95 17.41
CA LYS A 226 -41.71 -49.91 16.81
C LYS A 226 -41.14 -51.34 16.79
N SER A 227 -39.83 -51.52 16.66
CA SER A 227 -39.16 -52.83 16.73
C SER A 227 -39.19 -53.40 18.16
N THR A 228 -38.92 -52.57 19.18
CA THR A 228 -38.98 -52.96 20.60
C THR A 228 -40.41 -53.22 21.10
N ALA A 229 -41.42 -52.50 20.62
CA ALA A 229 -42.82 -52.78 20.93
C ALA A 229 -43.33 -54.10 20.31
N LYS A 230 -42.82 -54.48 19.12
CA LYS A 230 -43.22 -55.71 18.42
C LYS A 230 -42.62 -56.98 19.03
N PHE A 231 -41.44 -56.88 19.64
CA PHE A 231 -40.81 -57.98 20.39
C PHE A 231 -41.57 -58.30 21.69
N ARG A 232 -42.19 -57.30 22.33
CA ARG A 232 -42.98 -57.49 23.56
C ARG A 232 -44.35 -58.12 23.33
N SER A 233 -44.92 -58.03 22.13
CA SER A 233 -46.26 -58.58 21.83
C SER A 233 -46.25 -60.04 21.34
N SER A 234 -45.08 -60.68 21.22
CA SER A 234 -44.96 -62.05 20.68
C SER A 234 -44.72 -63.14 21.73
N GLN A 235 -44.64 -62.80 23.02
CA GLN A 235 -44.52 -63.80 24.09
C GLN A 235 -45.85 -64.09 24.78
N VAL A 236 -46.38 -65.27 24.44
CA VAL A 236 -47.22 -66.17 25.26
C VAL A 236 -48.72 -65.82 25.36
N THR A 237 -49.50 -66.40 24.45
CA THR A 237 -50.93 -66.71 24.65
C THR A 237 -51.09 -68.23 24.76
N TYR A 238 -51.32 -68.74 25.98
CA TYR A 238 -51.88 -70.07 26.22
C TYR A 238 -53.34 -69.96 26.69
N PRO A 239 -54.24 -70.87 26.28
CA PRO A 239 -55.66 -70.80 26.61
C PRO A 239 -55.92 -71.29 28.05
N ARG A 240 -56.53 -70.45 28.89
CA ARG A 240 -56.91 -70.80 30.27
C ARG A 240 -58.32 -71.37 30.29
N ALA A 241 -58.43 -72.63 30.72
CA ALA A 241 -59.67 -73.39 30.85
C ALA A 241 -60.66 -72.75 31.84
N ARG A 242 -61.95 -72.87 31.51
CA ARG A 242 -63.12 -72.52 32.32
C ARG A 242 -63.12 -73.26 33.66
N GLN A 243 -63.26 -72.53 34.77
CA GLN A 243 -63.89 -73.06 35.98
C GLN A 243 -64.90 -72.06 36.54
N ARG A 244 -65.97 -72.64 37.08
CA ARG A 244 -67.26 -72.06 37.42
C ARG A 244 -67.22 -71.24 38.72
N LYS A 245 -68.16 -70.30 38.84
CA LYS A 245 -68.56 -69.55 40.04
C LYS A 245 -68.94 -70.50 41.21
N PRO A 246 -69.00 -70.02 42.47
CA PRO A 246 -70.20 -69.31 42.95
C PRO A 246 -69.95 -68.08 43.86
N ASP A 247 -70.84 -67.11 43.71
CA ASP A 247 -71.56 -66.27 44.69
C ASP A 247 -71.02 -66.15 46.13
N PHE A 248 -70.91 -64.91 46.64
CA PHE A 248 -71.75 -64.39 47.74
C PHE A 248 -71.41 -62.93 48.13
N VAL A 249 -72.48 -62.20 48.48
CA VAL A 249 -72.63 -60.86 49.10
C VAL A 249 -72.31 -59.62 48.25
#